data_AF-A0AAV8ZF83-F1
#
_entry.id   AF-A0AAV8ZF83-F1
#
_cell.length_a   1.000
_cell.length_b   1.000
_cell.length_c   1.000
_cell.angle_alpha   90.00
_cell.angle_beta   90.00
_cell.angle_gamma   90.00
#
_symmetry.space_group_name_H-M   'P 1'
#
loop_
_entity.id
_entity.type
_entity.pdbx_description
1 polymer ?
#
loop_
_entity_poly.entity_id
_entity_poly.type
_entity_poly.pdbx_seq_one_letter_code
_entity_poly.pdbx_strand_id
1 'polypeptide(L)'
;MYIKSQSKVAYHFSRRNTGLTGVNSIMVNIFNNMREQQWVKDKFEIFPRVWFRYVDDIFAIFDTTAISLDNFVAKLNNRFPIIKFTYEVEHNEQLPFLDVLVIRNSENKLEFDVYRKETATLRYIPNDSHHPFQHKMASFNFLINRLLNFPLSKERLEHEKQLIKNIAKNNGYSVHLIHKTNHLSKSAPPWGTFRQWWGTLRQCKI
;
A
#
# COMPACT_ATOMS: atom_id res chain seq x y z
N MET A 1 13.69 -27.51 -21.41
CA MET A 1 14.03 -27.55 -19.98
C MET A 1 13.72 -26.17 -19.40
N TYR A 2 12.51 -25.98 -18.87
CA TYR A 2 12.02 -24.68 -18.41
C TYR A 2 12.63 -24.36 -17.04
N ILE A 3 13.65 -23.50 -17.01
CA ILE A 3 14.19 -22.95 -15.76
C ILE A 3 13.25 -21.83 -15.34
N LYS A 4 12.24 -22.14 -14.51
CA LYS A 4 11.46 -21.13 -13.79
C LYS A 4 12.43 -20.39 -12.87
N SER A 5 12.76 -19.14 -13.23
CA SER A 5 13.44 -18.18 -12.36
C SER A 5 12.70 -18.12 -11.02
N GLN A 6 13.32 -18.62 -9.95
CA GLN A 6 12.74 -18.73 -8.61
C GLN A 6 12.93 -17.46 -7.77
N SER A 7 12.86 -16.27 -8.38
CA SER A 7 12.82 -15.00 -7.65
C SER A 7 11.39 -14.74 -7.15
N LYS A 8 11.02 -15.26 -5.98
CA LYS A 8 9.66 -15.11 -5.43
C LYS A 8 9.56 -13.93 -4.44
N VAL A 9 9.13 -12.81 -5.01
CA VAL A 9 8.07 -11.86 -4.61
C VAL A 9 7.94 -11.30 -3.19
N ALA A 10 7.61 -10.01 -3.19
CA ALA A 10 7.00 -9.18 -2.17
C ALA A 10 6.38 -9.89 -0.95
N TYR A 11 6.76 -9.36 0.22
CA TYR A 11 6.18 -9.65 1.52
C TYR A 11 5.77 -8.35 2.16
N HIS A 12 4.64 -8.40 2.83
CA HIS A 12 4.19 -7.36 3.72
C HIS A 12 4.64 -7.72 5.13
N PHE A 13 5.39 -6.86 5.81
CA PHE A 13 5.61 -6.99 7.25
C PHE A 13 4.81 -5.94 7.98
N SER A 14 4.09 -6.34 9.03
CA SER A 14 3.42 -5.41 9.92
C SER A 14 4.10 -5.38 11.28
N ARG A 15 4.35 -4.17 11.78
CA ARG A 15 4.93 -3.91 13.08
C ARG A 15 3.83 -3.70 14.12
N ARG A 16 3.77 -4.53 15.17
CA ARG A 16 2.92 -4.26 16.34
C ARG A 16 3.77 -3.86 17.54
N ASN A 17 3.68 -2.59 17.95
CA ASN A 17 4.30 -2.11 19.19
C ASN A 17 3.47 -2.60 20.39
N THR A 18 4.12 -3.25 21.35
CA THR A 18 3.45 -3.79 22.55
C THR A 18 3.50 -2.83 23.75
N GLY A 19 3.91 -1.56 23.61
CA GLY A 19 3.94 -0.66 24.77
C GLY A 19 4.51 0.76 24.62
N LEU A 20 4.26 1.50 23.53
CA LEU A 20 4.66 2.92 23.44
C LEU A 20 3.52 3.80 22.92
N THR A 21 2.80 4.44 23.84
CA THR A 21 1.90 5.56 23.57
C THR A 21 2.59 6.84 24.03
N GLY A 22 3.04 7.71 23.13
CA GLY A 22 3.42 9.08 23.53
C GLY A 22 4.56 9.79 22.78
N VAL A 23 5.20 9.18 21.79
CA VAL A 23 6.22 9.89 20.97
C VAL A 23 5.62 10.25 19.62
N ASN A 24 5.78 11.51 19.19
CA ASN A 24 5.26 12.03 17.93
C ASN A 24 5.64 11.10 16.76
N SER A 25 4.65 10.44 16.16
CA SER A 25 4.82 9.35 15.19
C SER A 25 5.71 9.73 14.01
N ILE A 26 5.73 11.02 13.66
CA ILE A 26 6.53 11.58 12.56
C ILE A 26 8.03 11.53 12.88
N MET A 27 8.44 11.91 14.09
CA MET A 27 9.86 11.93 14.49
C MET A 27 10.40 10.51 14.66
N VAL A 28 9.61 9.62 15.24
CA VAL A 28 9.92 8.18 15.33
C VAL A 28 10.03 7.58 13.92
N ASN A 29 9.13 7.94 13.00
CA ASN A 29 9.17 7.45 11.64
C ASN A 29 10.37 7.95 10.85
N ILE A 30 10.72 9.23 10.91
CA ILE A 30 11.85 9.78 10.15
C ILE A 30 13.19 9.22 10.67
N PHE A 31 13.37 9.21 11.99
CA PHE A 31 14.61 8.73 12.60
C PHE A 31 14.80 7.21 12.42
N ASN A 32 13.72 6.43 12.51
CA ASN A 32 13.80 5.00 12.26
C ASN A 32 14.05 4.70 10.77
N ASN A 33 13.51 5.46 9.80
CA ASN A 33 13.61 5.07 8.39
C ASN A 33 15.05 5.03 7.86
N MET A 34 15.86 6.04 8.19
CA MET A 34 17.22 6.14 7.66
C MET A 34 18.21 5.22 8.38
N ARG A 35 18.17 5.16 9.72
CA ARG A 35 19.09 4.30 10.48
C ARG A 35 18.70 2.82 10.41
N GLU A 36 17.41 2.49 10.40
CA GLU A 36 16.96 1.09 10.35
C GLU A 36 17.29 0.46 8.99
N GLN A 37 17.07 1.14 7.87
CA GLN A 37 17.44 0.58 6.56
C GLN A 37 18.94 0.33 6.43
N GLN A 38 19.77 1.28 6.86
CA GLN A 38 21.22 1.12 6.84
C GLN A 38 21.65 0.00 7.79
N TRP A 39 21.10 -0.01 9.01
CA TRP A 39 21.46 -0.97 10.04
C TRP A 39 21.00 -2.40 9.72
N VAL A 40 19.81 -2.60 9.14
CA VAL A 40 19.34 -3.93 8.70
C VAL A 40 20.17 -4.40 7.50
N LYS A 41 20.60 -3.51 6.60
CA LYS A 41 21.54 -3.90 5.53
C LYS A 41 22.91 -4.30 6.07
N ASP A 42 23.44 -3.57 7.06
CA ASP A 42 24.78 -3.77 7.59
C ASP A 42 24.89 -5.01 8.52
N LYS A 43 23.77 -5.55 8.99
CA LYS A 43 23.73 -6.64 9.99
C LYS A 43 23.19 -7.97 9.49
N PHE A 44 22.59 -8.00 8.31
CA PHE A 44 22.07 -9.23 7.71
C PHE A 44 22.92 -9.59 6.49
N GLU A 45 23.61 -10.74 6.54
CA GLU A 45 24.43 -11.25 5.44
C GLU A 45 23.66 -11.40 4.13
N ILE A 46 22.33 -11.62 4.23
CA ILE A 46 21.42 -11.66 3.09
C ILE A 46 20.25 -10.73 3.36
N PHE A 47 20.11 -9.71 2.53
CA PHE A 47 19.11 -8.66 2.63
C PHE A 47 18.17 -8.73 1.41
N PRO A 48 16.86 -8.44 1.56
CA PRO A 48 15.93 -8.46 0.45
C PRO A 48 16.34 -7.49 -0.67
N ARG A 49 16.11 -7.90 -1.91
CA ARG A 49 16.42 -7.12 -3.12
C ARG A 49 15.71 -5.78 -3.13
N VAL A 50 14.51 -5.74 -2.56
CA VAL A 50 13.71 -4.53 -2.38
C VAL A 50 13.27 -4.45 -0.93
N TRP A 51 13.36 -3.27 -0.33
CA TRP A 51 12.86 -2.99 1.01
C TRP A 51 12.32 -1.55 1.05
N PHE A 52 11.01 -1.43 1.19
CA PHE A 52 10.32 -0.16 1.33
C PHE A 52 9.47 -0.16 2.59
N ARG A 53 9.58 0.88 3.39
CA ARG A 53 8.76 1.05 4.61
C ARG A 53 7.81 2.23 4.47
N TYR A 54 6.56 2.02 4.84
CA TYR A 54 5.54 3.03 5.03
C TYR A 54 5.03 2.95 6.47
N VAL A 55 5.48 3.87 7.32
CA VAL A 55 5.17 3.86 8.77
C VAL A 55 5.49 2.48 9.39
N ASP A 56 4.49 1.69 9.74
CA ASP A 56 4.63 0.38 10.39
C ASP A 56 4.62 -0.79 9.40
N ASP A 57 4.32 -0.52 8.13
CA ASP A 57 4.18 -1.53 7.09
C ASP A 57 5.41 -1.55 6.18
N ILE A 58 5.93 -2.74 5.90
CA ILE A 58 7.12 -2.93 5.06
C ILE A 58 6.75 -3.78 3.86
N PHE A 59 7.09 -3.32 2.67
CA PHE A 59 7.05 -4.10 1.44
C PHE A 59 8.48 -4.51 1.08
N ALA A 60 8.74 -5.80 0.97
CA ALA A 60 10.08 -6.28 0.65
C ALA A 60 10.08 -7.48 -0.30
N ILE A 61 11.01 -7.54 -1.25
CA ILE A 61 11.11 -8.65 -2.21
C ILE A 61 12.34 -9.48 -1.86
N PHE A 62 12.15 -10.77 -1.58
CA PHE A 62 13.23 -11.69 -1.25
C PHE A 62 13.50 -12.64 -2.41
N ASP A 63 14.71 -13.18 -2.41
CA ASP A 63 15.02 -14.37 -3.17
C ASP A 63 14.82 -15.59 -2.26
N THR A 64 13.72 -16.32 -2.49
CA THR A 64 13.38 -17.51 -1.69
C THR A 64 14.36 -18.67 -1.88
N THR A 65 15.20 -18.64 -2.91
CA THR A 65 16.24 -19.67 -3.09
C THR A 65 17.42 -19.44 -2.16
N ALA A 66 17.69 -18.19 -1.82
CA ALA A 66 18.80 -17.78 -0.96
C ALA A 66 18.39 -17.63 0.52
N ILE A 67 17.10 -17.32 0.79
CA ILE A 67 16.64 -16.92 2.12
C ILE A 67 15.37 -17.67 2.53
N SER A 68 15.41 -18.31 3.70
CA SER A 68 14.20 -18.71 4.42
C SER A 68 13.61 -17.49 5.16
N LEU A 69 12.38 -17.12 4.81
CA LEU A 69 11.67 -16.00 5.42
C LEU A 69 11.44 -16.20 6.92
N ASP A 70 11.08 -17.42 7.33
CA ASP A 70 10.87 -17.77 8.73
C ASP A 70 12.12 -17.49 9.56
N ASN A 71 13.29 -17.90 9.04
CA ASN A 71 14.57 -17.64 9.70
C ASN A 71 14.88 -16.14 9.77
N PHE A 72 14.59 -15.39 8.71
CA PHE A 72 14.79 -13.94 8.68
C PHE A 72 13.89 -13.22 9.68
N VAL A 73 12.61 -13.57 9.72
CA VAL A 73 11.61 -13.01 10.64
C VAL A 73 11.95 -13.39 12.09
N ALA A 74 12.39 -14.63 12.34
CA ALA A 74 12.84 -15.06 13.65
C ALA A 74 14.05 -14.25 14.15
N LYS A 75 15.03 -14.00 13.27
CA LYS A 75 16.17 -13.13 13.57
C LYS A 75 15.73 -11.70 13.89
N LEU A 76 14.81 -11.13 13.12
CA LEU A 76 14.24 -9.81 13.38
C LEU A 76 13.53 -9.74 14.74
N ASN A 77 12.66 -10.71 15.04
CA ASN A 77 11.91 -10.79 16.29
C ASN A 77 12.82 -11.01 17.51
N ASN A 78 13.85 -11.84 17.38
CA ASN A 78 14.83 -12.05 18.46
C ASN A 78 15.58 -10.74 18.77
N ARG A 79 15.94 -10.00 17.73
CA ARG A 79 16.73 -8.79 17.85
C ARG A 79 15.93 -7.59 18.38
N PHE A 80 14.65 -7.54 18.04
CA PHE A 80 13.74 -6.49 18.47
C PHE A 80 12.60 -7.08 19.30
N PRO A 81 12.87 -7.52 20.54
CA PRO A 81 11.86 -8.23 21.35
C PRO A 81 10.63 -7.38 21.70
N ILE A 82 10.75 -6.05 21.65
CA ILE A 82 9.66 -5.08 21.89
C ILE A 82 8.69 -5.04 20.69
N ILE A 83 9.14 -5.51 19.53
CA ILE A 83 8.45 -5.34 18.25
C ILE A 83 8.19 -6.72 17.66
N LYS A 84 6.92 -7.06 17.46
CA LYS A 84 6.58 -8.30 16.76
C LYS A 84 6.41 -8.03 15.27
N PHE A 85 7.31 -8.62 14.48
CA PHE A 85 7.22 -8.72 13.03
C PHE A 85 6.43 -9.97 12.65
N THR A 86 5.41 -9.75 11.84
CA THR A 86 4.66 -10.80 11.12
C THR A 86 4.71 -10.50 9.64
N TYR A 87 4.60 -11.52 8.79
CA TYR A 87 4.63 -11.33 7.35
C TYR A 87 3.47 -12.02 6.63
N GLU A 88 3.12 -11.48 5.46
CA GLU A 88 2.23 -12.11 4.49
C GLU A 88 2.99 -12.35 3.19
N VAL A 89 2.68 -13.45 2.51
CA VAL A 89 3.28 -13.85 1.24
C VAL A 89 2.31 -13.57 0.11
N GLU A 90 2.82 -13.32 -1.10
CA GLU A 90 1.94 -13.26 -2.27
C GLU A 90 1.13 -14.55 -2.43
N HIS A 91 -0.11 -14.41 -2.90
CA HIS A 91 -0.97 -15.52 -3.28
C HIS A 91 -1.54 -15.23 -4.66
N ASN A 92 -1.48 -16.20 -5.59
CA ASN A 92 -1.88 -16.02 -6.99
C ASN A 92 -1.25 -14.79 -7.66
N GLU A 93 0.05 -14.55 -7.41
CA GLU A 93 0.81 -13.41 -7.97
C GLU A 93 0.32 -12.04 -7.47
N GLN A 94 -0.43 -12.02 -6.37
CA GLN A 94 -1.03 -10.83 -5.80
C GLN A 94 -0.70 -10.70 -4.31
N LEU A 95 -0.43 -9.48 -3.88
CA LEU A 95 -0.21 -9.15 -2.49
C LEU A 95 -0.92 -7.82 -2.14
N PRO A 96 -1.88 -7.83 -1.21
CA PRO A 96 -2.40 -6.61 -0.64
C PRO A 96 -1.30 -5.86 0.13
N PHE A 97 -1.15 -4.57 -0.15
CA PHE A 97 -0.24 -3.68 0.58
C PHE A 97 -0.87 -2.29 0.70
N LEU A 98 -1.16 -1.86 1.94
CA LEU A 98 -1.97 -0.66 2.22
C LEU A 98 -3.34 -0.73 1.51
N ASP A 99 -3.72 0.32 0.78
CA ASP A 99 -4.95 0.39 -0.03
C ASP A 99 -4.74 -0.09 -1.49
N VAL A 100 -3.62 -0.75 -1.79
CA VAL A 100 -3.22 -1.19 -3.13
C VAL A 100 -3.06 -2.70 -3.18
N LEU A 101 -3.50 -3.30 -4.28
CA LEU A 101 -3.21 -4.67 -4.63
C LEU A 101 -2.00 -4.66 -5.56
N VAL A 102 -0.88 -5.19 -5.08
CA VAL A 102 0.34 -5.34 -5.88
C VAL A 102 0.23 -6.64 -6.65
N ILE A 103 0.40 -6.57 -7.97
CA ILE A 103 0.20 -7.70 -8.87
C ILE A 103 1.48 -7.90 -9.66
N ARG A 104 2.02 -9.11 -9.66
CA ARG A 104 3.12 -9.47 -10.55
C ARG A 104 2.53 -9.98 -11.86
N ASN A 105 2.89 -9.34 -12.97
CA ASN A 105 2.44 -9.79 -14.29
C ASN A 105 3.39 -10.85 -14.89
N SER A 106 3.01 -11.41 -16.04
CA SER A 106 3.76 -12.45 -16.75
C SER A 106 5.16 -12.01 -17.22
N GLU A 107 5.42 -10.70 -17.29
CA GLU A 107 6.73 -10.12 -17.62
C GLU A 107 7.60 -9.87 -16.37
N ASN A 108 7.20 -10.35 -15.20
CA ASN A 108 7.81 -10.06 -13.89
C ASN A 108 7.90 -8.56 -13.58
N LYS A 109 6.91 -7.78 -14.02
CA LYS A 109 6.75 -6.38 -13.65
C LYS A 109 5.62 -6.23 -12.63
N LEU A 110 5.73 -5.18 -11.82
CA LEU A 110 4.69 -4.81 -10.87
C LEU A 110 3.61 -3.96 -11.52
N GLU A 111 2.39 -4.47 -11.43
CA GLU A 111 1.14 -3.77 -11.65
C GLU A 111 0.45 -3.49 -10.33
N PHE A 112 -0.47 -2.53 -10.36
CA PHE A 112 -1.16 -2.07 -9.18
C PHE A 112 -2.65 -1.94 -9.47
N ASP A 113 -3.45 -2.37 -8.51
CA ASP A 113 -4.88 -2.16 -8.48
C ASP A 113 -5.32 -1.60 -7.13
N VAL A 114 -6.56 -1.15 -7.02
CA VAL A 114 -7.14 -0.78 -5.74
C VAL A 114 -7.51 -2.04 -4.96
N TYR A 115 -6.94 -2.21 -3.77
CA TYR A 115 -7.34 -3.30 -2.90
C TYR A 115 -8.61 -2.94 -2.12
N ARG A 116 -9.53 -3.92 -2.01
CA ARG A 116 -10.71 -3.86 -1.16
C ARG A 116 -10.83 -5.18 -0.44
N LYS A 117 -10.98 -5.14 0.88
CA LYS A 117 -11.31 -6.33 1.68
C LYS A 117 -12.65 -6.89 1.22
N GLU A 118 -12.82 -8.21 1.31
CA GLU A 118 -14.08 -8.89 0.97
C GLU A 118 -15.28 -8.36 1.78
N THR A 119 -15.01 -7.87 2.98
CA THR A 119 -16.01 -7.25 3.86
C THR A 119 -16.38 -5.81 3.49
N ALA A 120 -15.78 -5.24 2.43
CA ALA A 120 -16.05 -3.86 2.01
C ALA A 120 -17.45 -3.73 1.41
N THR A 121 -18.39 -3.19 2.18
CA THR A 121 -19.80 -3.06 1.77
C THR A 121 -20.07 -1.92 0.78
N LEU A 122 -19.07 -1.05 0.53
CA LEU A 122 -19.18 0.15 -0.33
C LEU A 122 -20.34 1.10 0.06
N ARG A 123 -20.78 1.03 1.31
CA ARG A 123 -21.77 1.95 1.90
C ARG A 123 -21.05 3.13 2.54
N TYR A 124 -21.45 4.33 2.14
CA TYR A 124 -20.98 5.60 2.65
C TYR A 124 -22.16 6.34 3.30
N ILE A 125 -21.90 7.53 3.85
CA ILE A 125 -22.96 8.36 4.41
C ILE A 125 -24.00 8.63 3.32
N PRO A 126 -25.28 8.26 3.50
CA PRO A 126 -26.33 8.51 2.51
C PRO A 126 -26.55 10.00 2.26
N ASN A 127 -26.92 10.36 1.03
CA ASN A 127 -27.13 11.76 0.64
C ASN A 127 -28.30 12.43 1.40
N ASP A 128 -29.34 11.68 1.73
CA ASP A 128 -30.53 12.12 2.47
C ASP A 128 -30.31 12.25 4.00
N SER A 129 -29.18 11.78 4.52
CA SER A 129 -28.89 11.89 5.95
C SER A 129 -28.67 13.35 6.39
N HIS A 130 -28.87 13.67 7.68
CA HIS A 130 -28.69 15.03 8.22
C HIS A 130 -27.22 15.42 8.47
N HIS A 131 -26.25 14.71 7.89
CA HIS A 131 -24.83 15.02 8.05
C HIS A 131 -24.42 16.25 7.20
N PRO A 132 -23.47 17.07 7.69
CA PRO A 132 -22.87 18.13 6.89
C PRO A 132 -22.33 17.62 5.55
N PHE A 133 -22.55 18.40 4.49
CA PHE A 133 -22.15 18.04 3.12
C PHE A 133 -20.66 17.71 2.99
N GLN A 134 -19.80 18.37 3.76
CA GLN A 134 -18.35 18.14 3.74
C GLN A 134 -17.98 16.71 4.19
N HIS A 135 -18.64 16.17 5.22
CA HIS A 135 -18.38 14.81 5.69
C HIS A 135 -18.86 13.76 4.68
N LYS A 136 -20.01 14.00 4.06
CA LYS A 136 -20.53 13.19 2.96
C LYS A 136 -19.55 13.14 1.78
N MET A 137 -19.02 14.29 1.38
CA MET A 137 -18.06 14.39 0.27
C MET A 137 -16.67 13.87 0.62
N ALA A 138 -16.26 13.88 1.89
CA ALA A 138 -14.93 13.46 2.30
C ALA A 138 -14.59 12.04 1.82
N SER A 139 -15.55 11.11 1.88
CA SER A 139 -15.35 9.74 1.38
C SER A 139 -15.12 9.69 -0.14
N PHE A 140 -15.88 10.45 -0.92
CA PHE A 140 -15.69 10.52 -2.38
C PHE A 140 -14.40 11.23 -2.74
N ASN A 141 -14.04 12.30 -2.03
CA ASN A 141 -12.76 12.99 -2.18
C ASN A 141 -11.60 12.04 -1.94
N PHE A 142 -11.68 11.19 -0.90
CA PHE A 142 -10.70 10.15 -0.63
C PHE A 142 -10.58 9.15 -1.79
N LEU A 143 -11.70 8.61 -2.29
CA LEU A 143 -11.71 7.67 -3.41
C LEU A 143 -11.10 8.26 -4.69
N ILE A 144 -11.43 9.53 -5.00
CA ILE A 144 -10.88 10.24 -6.16
C ILE A 144 -9.39 10.53 -5.96
N ASN A 145 -9.00 11.02 -4.79
CA ASN A 145 -7.60 11.30 -4.49
C ASN A 145 -6.75 10.02 -4.62
N ARG A 146 -7.28 8.89 -4.17
CA ARG A 146 -6.66 7.57 -4.33
C ARG A 146 -6.43 7.23 -5.80
N LEU A 147 -7.45 7.41 -6.65
CA LEU A 147 -7.37 7.17 -8.09
C LEU A 147 -6.30 8.03 -8.79
N LEU A 148 -6.08 9.26 -8.32
CA LEU A 148 -5.09 10.18 -8.90
C LEU A 148 -3.65 9.87 -8.47
N ASN A 149 -3.46 9.23 -7.32
CA ASN A 149 -2.14 8.99 -6.74
C ASN A 149 -1.58 7.59 -7.06
N PHE A 150 -2.44 6.61 -7.33
CA PHE A 150 -2.00 5.25 -7.64
C PHE A 150 -1.58 5.06 -9.10
N PRO A 151 -0.52 4.28 -9.37
CA PRO A 151 0.00 4.02 -10.72
C PRO A 151 -0.83 2.96 -11.47
N LEU A 152 -2.15 3.14 -11.53
CA LEU A 152 -3.07 2.23 -12.21
C LEU A 152 -2.85 2.21 -13.72
N SER A 153 -3.19 1.09 -14.38
CA SER A 153 -3.32 1.05 -15.83
C SER A 153 -4.52 1.89 -16.28
N LYS A 154 -4.57 2.31 -17.56
CA LYS A 154 -5.70 3.08 -18.09
C LYS A 154 -7.03 2.34 -17.92
N GLU A 155 -7.02 1.04 -18.14
CA GLU A 155 -8.20 0.17 -17.99
C GLU A 155 -8.67 0.08 -16.54
N ARG A 156 -7.76 -0.22 -15.60
CA ARG A 156 -8.08 -0.30 -14.17
C ARG A 156 -8.56 1.04 -13.62
N LEU A 157 -7.95 2.13 -14.07
CA LEU A 157 -8.36 3.47 -13.71
C LEU A 157 -9.78 3.79 -14.20
N GLU A 158 -10.15 3.40 -15.42
CA GLU A 158 -11.52 3.62 -15.90
C GLU A 158 -12.53 2.71 -15.19
N HIS A 159 -12.18 1.44 -14.96
CA HIS A 159 -13.00 0.53 -14.16
C HIS A 159 -13.28 1.08 -12.75
N GLU A 160 -12.25 1.55 -12.06
CA GLU A 160 -12.35 2.14 -10.74
C GLU A 160 -13.19 3.44 -10.75
N LYS A 161 -13.06 4.28 -11.79
CA LYS A 161 -13.94 5.45 -11.97
C LYS A 161 -15.41 5.06 -12.09
N GLN A 162 -15.73 4.06 -12.91
CA GLN A 162 -17.11 3.61 -13.09
C GLN A 162 -17.65 3.02 -11.78
N LEU A 163 -16.84 2.30 -11.04
CA LEU A 163 -17.20 1.81 -9.71
C LEU A 163 -17.51 2.96 -8.75
N ILE A 164 -16.69 4.02 -8.68
CA ILE A 164 -16.96 5.20 -7.83
C ILE A 164 -18.30 5.87 -8.20
N LYS A 165 -18.62 5.96 -9.50
CA LYS A 165 -19.93 6.48 -9.95
C LYS A 165 -21.08 5.60 -9.48
N ASN A 166 -20.93 4.27 -9.57
CA ASN A 166 -21.94 3.32 -9.11
C ASN A 166 -22.14 3.41 -7.60
N ILE A 167 -21.05 3.51 -6.83
CA ILE A 167 -21.08 3.76 -5.39
C ILE A 167 -21.88 5.01 -5.07
N ALA A 168 -21.59 6.12 -5.74
CA ALA A 168 -22.30 7.38 -5.50
C ALA A 168 -23.80 7.26 -5.78
N LYS A 169 -24.17 6.64 -6.92
CA LYS A 169 -25.57 6.40 -7.28
C LYS A 169 -26.28 5.55 -6.22
N ASN A 170 -25.63 4.48 -5.75
CA ASN A 170 -26.20 3.58 -4.73
C ASN A 170 -26.36 4.25 -3.37
N ASN A 171 -25.57 5.30 -3.07
CA ASN A 171 -25.68 6.08 -1.84
C ASN A 171 -26.53 7.35 -2.01
N GLY A 172 -27.28 7.49 -3.11
CA GLY A 172 -28.24 8.57 -3.35
C GLY A 172 -27.65 9.88 -3.88
N TYR A 173 -26.41 9.86 -4.37
CA TYR A 173 -25.74 11.04 -4.92
C TYR A 173 -25.88 11.13 -6.44
N SER A 174 -26.01 12.36 -6.96
CA SER A 174 -25.92 12.62 -8.40
C SER A 174 -24.47 12.46 -8.89
N VAL A 175 -24.29 11.74 -10.00
CA VAL A 175 -22.97 11.49 -10.61
C VAL A 175 -22.24 12.81 -10.96
N HIS A 176 -22.98 13.87 -11.28
CA HIS A 176 -22.43 15.19 -11.60
C HIS A 176 -21.68 15.85 -10.43
N LEU A 177 -22.03 15.55 -9.17
CA LEU A 177 -21.34 16.10 -7.99
C LEU A 177 -19.90 15.61 -7.89
N ILE A 178 -19.65 14.38 -8.32
CA ILE A 178 -18.32 13.73 -8.30
C ILE A 178 -17.38 14.40 -9.32
N HIS A 179 -17.91 14.82 -10.48
CA HIS A 179 -17.13 15.48 -11.52
C HIS A 179 -16.56 16.83 -11.04
N LYS A 180 -17.26 17.55 -10.16
CA LYS A 180 -16.80 18.84 -9.61
C LYS A 180 -15.59 18.67 -8.69
N THR A 181 -15.52 17.56 -7.96
CA THR A 181 -14.40 17.25 -7.04
C THR A 181 -13.07 17.04 -7.78
N ASN A 182 -13.09 16.53 -9.02
CA ASN A 182 -11.87 16.34 -9.85
C ASN A 182 -11.08 17.63 -10.09
N HIS A 183 -11.72 18.79 -10.00
CA HIS A 183 -11.06 20.08 -10.18
C HIS A 183 -10.36 20.57 -8.89
N LEU A 184 -10.80 20.12 -7.72
CA LEU A 184 -10.27 20.55 -6.42
C LEU A 184 -9.05 19.74 -5.96
N SER A 185 -8.87 18.52 -6.45
CA SER A 185 -7.76 17.63 -6.07
C SER A 185 -6.44 17.89 -6.80
N LYS A 186 -6.29 19.03 -7.50
CA LYS A 186 -5.04 19.42 -8.17
C LYS A 186 -3.96 19.95 -7.21
N SER A 187 -4.28 20.23 -5.95
CA SER A 187 -3.26 20.52 -4.95
C SER A 187 -2.58 19.21 -4.55
N ALA A 188 -1.43 18.92 -5.16
CA ALA A 188 -0.55 17.85 -4.70
C ALA A 188 -0.26 18.06 -3.19
N PRO A 189 -0.29 17.00 -2.36
CA PRO A 189 0.10 17.13 -0.97
C PRO A 189 1.56 17.61 -0.90
N PRO A 190 1.93 18.46 0.08
CA PRO A 190 3.27 19.07 0.18
C PRO A 190 4.39 18.06 0.52
N TRP A 191 4.06 16.79 0.72
CA TRP A 191 5.04 15.75 1.01
C TRP A 191 5.59 15.20 -0.31
N GLY A 192 6.90 15.25 -0.49
CA GLY A 192 7.58 14.57 -1.60
C GLY A 192 7.43 13.05 -1.49
N THR A 193 7.02 12.36 -2.55
CA THR A 193 5.61 12.19 -2.88
C THR A 193 5.27 10.71 -2.77
N PHE A 194 4.15 10.36 -2.13
CA PHE A 194 3.59 9.01 -2.17
C PHE A 194 3.47 8.48 -3.61
N ARG A 195 3.28 9.39 -4.57
CA ARG A 195 3.34 9.12 -6.02
C ARG A 195 4.75 8.76 -6.54
N GLN A 196 5.82 9.42 -6.09
CA GLN A 196 7.20 9.00 -6.36
C GLN A 196 7.47 7.64 -5.74
N TRP A 197 6.97 7.35 -4.53
CA TRP A 197 7.15 6.07 -3.85
C TRP A 197 6.62 4.90 -4.70
N TRP A 198 5.38 5.01 -5.21
CA TRP A 198 4.83 4.04 -6.14
C TRP A 198 5.51 4.04 -7.52
N GLY A 199 5.96 5.21 -7.98
CA GLY A 199 6.74 5.33 -9.22
C GLY A 199 8.06 4.57 -9.17
N THR A 200 8.78 4.64 -8.06
CA THR A 200 10.02 3.88 -7.82
C THR A 200 9.73 2.38 -7.76
N LEU A 201 8.69 1.97 -7.03
CA LEU A 201 8.27 0.57 -6.97
C LEU A 201 7.91 0.00 -8.34
N ARG A 202 7.23 0.77 -9.20
CA ARG A 202 6.87 0.34 -10.57
C ARG A 202 8.10 0.06 -11.44
N GLN A 203 9.22 0.74 -11.18
CA GLN A 203 10.46 0.57 -11.94
C GLN A 203 11.27 -0.65 -11.49
N CYS A 204 10.93 -1.26 -10.34
CA CYS A 204 11.58 -2.48 -9.89
C CYS A 204 11.24 -3.64 -10.84
N LYS A 205 12.26 -4.16 -11.52
CA LYS A 205 12.17 -5.46 -12.22
C LYS A 205 12.29 -6.57 -11.17
N ILE A 206 11.33 -7.50 -11.17
CA ILE A 206 11.36 -8.70 -10.32
C ILE A 206 12.13 -9.79 -11.04
#